data_AF-A0A5A5U3L6-F1
#
_entry.id   AF-A0A5A5U3L6-F1
#
_cell.length_a   1.000
_cell.length_b   1.000
_cell.length_c   1.000
_cell.angle_alpha   90.00
_cell.angle_beta   90.00
_cell.angle_gamma   90.00
#
_symmetry.space_group_name_H-M   'P 1'
#
loop_
_entity.id
_entity.type
_entity.pdbx_description
1 polymer ?
#
loop_
_entity_poly.entity_id
_entity_poly.type
_entity_poly.pdbx_seq_one_letter_code
_entity_poly.pdbx_strand_id
1 'polypeptide(L)'
;MLYYISNTNISMKVDSIMTGLEYNIIKEWGRKAYRKETDDKLLEHVPVRVQNLWEDFHIAHQLPLDAQILAFDRILTDFQSHGWSK
;
A
#
# COMPACT_ATOMS: atom_id res chain seq x y z
N MET A 1 43.67 17.36 -12.22
CA MET A 1 42.96 17.99 -11.10
C MET A 1 41.65 17.22 -10.93
N LEU A 2 41.62 16.27 -10.00
CA LEU A 2 40.47 15.38 -9.78
C LEU A 2 39.65 15.98 -8.65
N TYR A 3 38.40 16.34 -8.93
CA TYR A 3 37.49 16.87 -7.91
C TYR A 3 37.07 15.76 -6.96
N TYR A 4 37.61 15.80 -5.75
CA TYR A 4 37.06 15.10 -4.58
C TYR A 4 35.73 15.79 -4.22
N ILE A 5 34.61 15.19 -4.58
CA ILE A 5 33.31 15.59 -4.03
C ILE A 5 33.13 14.83 -2.73
N SER A 6 33.25 15.57 -1.64
CA SER A 6 32.96 15.15 -0.27
C SER A 6 31.56 14.54 -0.16
N ASN A 7 31.48 13.32 0.39
CA ASN A 7 30.25 12.67 0.84
C ASN A 7 29.67 13.40 2.07
N THR A 8 29.23 14.63 1.88
CA THR A 8 28.49 15.38 2.89
C THR A 8 27.03 14.99 2.81
N ASN A 9 26.63 14.04 3.67
CA ASN A 9 25.35 14.01 4.37
C ASN A 9 24.17 14.66 3.63
N ILE A 10 23.80 14.11 2.47
CA ILE A 10 22.40 14.22 2.06
C ILE A 10 21.71 13.17 2.91
N SER A 11 21.28 13.64 4.09
CA SER A 11 20.09 13.15 4.76
C SER A 11 18.94 13.28 3.76
N MET A 12 18.94 12.42 2.74
CA MET A 12 17.73 12.04 2.06
C MET A 12 16.97 11.37 3.18
N LYS A 13 16.05 12.14 3.80
CA LYS A 13 14.69 11.66 3.88
C LYS A 13 14.43 10.95 2.57
N VAL A 14 14.67 9.64 2.56
CA VAL A 14 14.09 8.75 1.59
C VAL A 14 12.62 8.87 1.93
N ASP A 15 11.97 9.88 1.37
CA ASP A 15 10.55 9.83 1.11
C ASP A 15 10.43 8.55 0.29
N SER A 16 10.09 7.44 0.95
CA SER A 16 10.00 6.12 0.35
C SER A 16 9.36 6.29 -1.01
N ILE A 17 10.09 5.93 -2.07
CA ILE A 17 9.52 5.88 -3.41
C ILE A 17 8.38 4.87 -3.29
N MET A 18 7.15 5.37 -3.13
CA MET A 18 5.97 4.53 -3.07
C MET A 18 5.97 3.70 -4.34
N THR A 19 5.86 2.38 -4.20
CA THR A 19 5.77 1.53 -5.38
C THR A 19 4.49 1.89 -6.14
N GLY A 20 4.47 1.72 -7.47
CA GLY A 20 3.25 1.96 -8.25
C GLY A 20 2.06 1.13 -7.75
N LEU A 21 2.33 -0.07 -7.22
CA LEU A 21 1.34 -0.94 -6.59
C LEU A 21 0.77 -0.34 -5.30
N GLU A 22 1.62 0.18 -4.43
CA GLU A 22 1.22 0.84 -3.18
C GLU A 22 0.33 2.06 -3.44
N TYR A 23 0.67 2.88 -4.45
CA TYR A 23 -0.15 4.01 -4.86
C TYR A 23 -1.55 3.58 -5.31
N ASN A 24 -1.64 2.56 -6.17
CA ASN A 24 -2.92 2.03 -6.65
C ASN A 24 -3.76 1.52 -5.48
N ILE A 25 -3.14 0.81 -4.54
CA ILE A 25 -3.81 0.30 -3.35
C ILE A 25 -4.45 1.43 -2.53
N ILE A 26 -3.68 2.45 -2.17
CA ILE A 26 -4.16 3.54 -1.32
C ILE A 26 -5.26 4.36 -2.00
N LYS A 27 -5.12 4.60 -3.30
CA LYS A 27 -6.06 5.42 -4.06
C LYS A 27 -7.37 4.70 -4.33
N GLU A 28 -7.30 3.43 -4.73
CA GLU A 28 -8.46 2.73 -5.28
C GLU A 28 -9.20 1.92 -4.22
N TRP A 29 -8.51 1.42 -3.18
CA TRP A 29 -9.16 0.54 -2.22
C TRP A 29 -8.67 0.62 -0.76
N GLY A 30 -7.94 1.68 -0.41
CA GLY A 30 -7.74 2.03 1.00
C GLY A 30 -9.06 2.35 1.72
N ARG A 31 -9.02 2.45 3.05
CA ARG A 31 -10.20 2.77 3.90
C ARG A 31 -10.99 4.01 3.43
N LYS A 32 -10.30 5.02 2.88
CA LYS A 32 -10.93 6.23 2.33
C LYS A 32 -11.73 5.94 1.06
N ALA A 33 -11.20 5.10 0.18
CA ALA A 33 -11.89 4.68 -1.04
C ALA A 33 -13.12 3.83 -0.68
N TYR A 34 -13.00 2.90 0.27
CA TYR A 34 -14.14 2.12 0.77
C TYR A 34 -15.30 3.01 1.23
N ARG A 35 -15.04 4.02 2.07
CA ARG A 35 -16.07 4.96 2.56
C ARG A 35 -16.71 5.81 1.46
N LYS A 36 -16.04 5.95 0.31
CA LYS A 36 -16.52 6.73 -0.83
C LYS A 36 -17.37 5.86 -1.76
N GLU A 37 -16.91 4.65 -2.03
CA GLU A 37 -17.55 3.70 -2.95
C GLU A 37 -18.65 2.88 -2.27
N THR A 38 -18.69 2.86 -0.94
CA THR A 38 -19.74 2.20 -0.15
C THR A 38 -20.49 3.21 0.72
N ASP A 39 -21.74 2.93 1.06
CA ASP A 39 -22.52 3.73 2.00
C ASP A 39 -22.08 3.54 3.47
N ASP A 40 -21.12 2.66 3.73
CA ASP A 40 -20.59 2.34 5.06
C ASP A 40 -19.49 3.33 5.48
N LYS A 41 -19.91 4.57 5.75
CA LYS A 41 -19.00 5.67 6.14
C LYS A 41 -18.29 5.43 7.47
N LEU A 42 -18.91 4.66 8.36
CA LEU A 42 -18.39 4.37 9.70
C LEU A 42 -17.51 3.11 9.76
N LEU A 43 -17.44 2.33 8.67
CA LEU A 43 -16.71 1.06 8.61
C LEU A 43 -17.30 -0.01 9.55
N GLU A 44 -18.61 0.02 9.77
CA GLU A 44 -19.31 -0.92 10.67
C GLU A 44 -19.61 -2.26 9.99
N HIS A 45 -19.72 -2.27 8.66
CA HIS A 45 -20.17 -3.40 7.86
C HIS A 45 -19.07 -3.92 6.92
N VAL A 46 -17.80 -3.55 7.16
CA VAL A 46 -16.67 -3.97 6.34
C VAL A 46 -16.58 -5.49 6.33
N PRO A 47 -16.63 -6.14 5.15
CA PRO A 47 -16.46 -7.57 5.05
C PRO A 47 -15.11 -8.02 5.64
N VAL A 48 -15.11 -9.14 6.37
CA VAL A 48 -13.89 -9.71 6.99
C VAL A 48 -12.75 -9.84 5.99
N ARG A 49 -13.02 -10.22 4.73
CA ARG A 49 -11.99 -10.29 3.67
C ARG A 49 -11.30 -8.94 3.48
N VAL A 50 -12.07 -7.86 3.34
CA VAL A 50 -11.53 -6.51 3.13
C VAL A 50 -10.74 -6.04 4.36
N GLN A 51 -11.18 -6.39 5.57
CA GLN A 51 -10.39 -6.12 6.79
C GLN A 51 -9.04 -6.84 6.75
N ASN A 52 -9.03 -8.13 6.41
CA ASN A 52 -7.81 -8.92 6.28
C ASN A 52 -6.88 -8.35 5.21
N LEU A 53 -7.40 -7.86 4.08
CA LEU A 53 -6.56 -7.22 3.05
C LEU A 53 -5.91 -5.93 3.56
N TRP A 54 -6.59 -5.14 4.40
CA TRP A 54 -5.99 -3.96 5.01
C TRP A 54 -4.90 -4.33 6.03
N GLU A 55 -5.08 -5.42 6.77
CA GLU A 55 -4.07 -5.95 7.68
C GLU A 55 -2.86 -6.48 6.90
N ASP A 56 -3.10 -7.29 5.86
CA ASP A 56 -2.07 -7.80 4.95
C ASP A 56 -1.28 -6.65 4.32
N PHE A 57 -1.95 -5.56 3.92
CA PHE A 57 -1.29 -4.35 3.41
C PHE A 57 -0.40 -3.68 4.46
N HIS A 58 -0.86 -3.58 5.70
CA HIS A 58 -0.04 -3.04 6.80
C HIS A 58 1.18 -3.92 7.10
N ILE A 59 1.03 -5.24 7.07
CA ILE A 59 2.12 -6.20 7.26
C ILE A 59 3.12 -6.11 6.11
N ALA A 60 2.66 -5.99 4.87
CA ALA A 60 3.51 -5.88 3.69
C ALA A 60 4.50 -4.70 3.76
N HIS A 61 4.13 -3.60 4.42
CA HIS A 61 5.03 -2.46 4.65
C HIS A 61 6.24 -2.79 5.53
N GLN A 62 6.17 -3.85 6.33
CA GLN A 62 7.24 -4.27 7.24
C GLN A 62 8.17 -5.32 6.61
N LEU A 63 7.82 -5.82 5.42
CA LEU A 63 8.59 -6.84 4.73
C LEU A 63 9.79 -6.25 3.96
N PRO A 64 10.84 -7.04 3.69
CA PRO A 64 11.87 -6.69 2.71
C PRO A 64 11.25 -6.42 1.33
N LEU A 65 11.89 -5.57 0.51
CA LEU A 65 11.35 -5.05 -0.75
C LEU A 65 10.78 -6.13 -1.69
N ASP A 66 11.51 -7.22 -1.92
CA ASP A 66 11.06 -8.30 -2.82
C ASP A 66 9.77 -8.97 -2.32
N ALA A 67 9.68 -9.21 -1.01
CA ALA A 67 8.50 -9.80 -0.38
C ALA A 67 7.33 -8.82 -0.28
N GLN A 68 7.62 -7.53 -0.10
CA GLN A 68 6.62 -6.46 -0.13
C GLN A 68 5.95 -6.35 -1.51
N ILE A 69 6.72 -6.41 -2.60
CA ILE A 69 6.18 -6.37 -3.96
C ILE A 69 5.22 -7.55 -4.21
N LEU A 70 5.62 -8.76 -3.84
CA LEU A 70 4.78 -9.96 -3.96
C LEU A 70 3.51 -9.87 -3.11
N ALA A 71 3.61 -9.32 -1.90
CA ALA A 71 2.46 -9.12 -1.03
C ALA A 71 1.48 -8.09 -1.64
N PHE A 72 1.97 -6.97 -2.15
CA PHE A 72 1.13 -5.98 -2.83
C PHE A 72 0.45 -6.54 -4.09
N ASP A 73 1.15 -7.34 -4.90
CA ASP A 73 0.58 -8.00 -6.08
C ASP A 73 -0.56 -8.98 -5.71
N ARG A 74 -0.35 -9.81 -4.68
CA ARG A 74 -1.38 -10.72 -4.15
C ARG A 74 -2.62 -9.94 -3.70
N ILE A 75 -2.41 -8.88 -2.93
CA ILE A 75 -3.49 -8.06 -2.38
C ILE A 75 -4.27 -7.38 -3.51
N LEU A 76 -3.57 -6.83 -4.52
CA LEU A 76 -4.20 -6.20 -5.68
C LEU A 76 -5.02 -7.20 -6.48
N THR A 77 -4.48 -8.40 -6.70
CA THR A 77 -5.16 -9.48 -7.44
C THR A 77 -6.44 -9.94 -6.73
N ASP A 78 -6.40 -10.11 -5.41
CA ASP A 78 -7.60 -10.47 -4.63
C ASP A 78 -8.68 -9.40 -4.76
N PHE A 79 -8.30 -8.13 -4.62
CA PHE A 79 -9.23 -7.01 -4.74
C PHE A 79 -9.81 -6.90 -6.16
N GLN A 80 -9.00 -7.04 -7.21
CA GLN A 80 -9.50 -7.00 -8.59
C GLN A 80 -10.46 -8.14 -8.91
N SER A 81 -10.29 -9.29 -8.27
CA SER A 81 -11.13 -10.47 -8.49
C SER A 81 -12.49 -10.38 -7.79
N HIS A 82 -12.57 -9.70 -6.64
CA HIS A 82 -13.76 -9.74 -5.78
C HIS A 82 -14.33 -8.36 -5.40
N GLY A 83 -13.59 -7.28 -5.65
CA GLY A 83 -13.97 -5.91 -5.30
C GLY A 83 -14.18 -5.69 -3.81
N TRP A 84 -15.18 -4.87 -3.47
CA TRP A 84 -15.58 -4.56 -2.09
C TRP A 84 -16.55 -5.57 -1.47
N SER A 85 -17.26 -6.32 -2.32
CA SER A 85 -18.26 -7.31 -1.94
C SER A 85 -17.61 -8.67 -1.67
N LYS A 86 -18.20 -9.47 -0.77
CA LYS A 86 -17.76 -10.86 -0.55
C LYS A 86 -17.89 -11.68 -1.82
#